data_AF-A0A0F8YYC3-F1
#
_entry.id   AF-A0A0F8YYC3-F1
#
_cell.length_a   1.000
_cell.length_b   1.000
_cell.length_c   1.000
_cell.angle_alpha   90.00
_cell.angle_beta   90.00
_cell.angle_gamma   90.00
#
_symmetry.space_group_name_H-M   'P 1'
#
loop_
_entity.id
_entity.type
_entity.pdbx_description
1 polymer ?
#
loop_
_entity_poly.entity_id
_entity_poly.type
_entity_poly.pdbx_seq_one_letter_code
_entity_poly.pdbx_strand_id
1 'polypeptide(L)'
;TRLRERWKNGFKPYEDLTDPLIRVKEFPTLNRQTAQKRWREDNPLLEAQMFVTNRLGTLSSDEARAEVLRLIDKNNIDTEVINRYEKIFGVDTAEELSAFQERIGSLEKLTIGEEAKYFTTGTFLTELNAIVKQNGRSKVERDGHEFSIFALGEQDTWAVYEDYDPETGARLLFRQQNPDVEASLYLFGKIRDFKNPESAKILLGWMDKYNIPPQAVLAFNENPDRYDELFTQKFELEQKNFDLTTQYDNFGNTEASNYIADSDERRLAREKFKEDNPEWVADNRRIEAIDNDASDVIIEKWVDRGVTIDEFGSSSSQAKVWLIDNPDVHTWALNNKLLTEDGSDWNEDILRINVELDKLSPESNEFRKLNYRKDAFSINIPEDIIDSYVDYYTIPAKPDDWLENVSYYEEEWFLRDNP
;
A
#
# COMPACT_ATOMS: atom_id res chain seq x y z
N THR A 1 13.19 22.73 -35.00
CA THR A 1 13.03 23.73 -36.08
C THR A 1 13.60 25.11 -35.73
N ARG A 2 13.29 25.69 -34.55
CA ARG A 2 13.78 27.02 -34.12
C ARG A 2 15.32 27.20 -34.12
N LEU A 3 16.09 26.20 -33.67
CA LEU A 3 17.57 26.28 -33.67
C LEU A 3 18.16 26.23 -35.08
N ARG A 4 17.59 25.41 -35.99
CA ARG A 4 18.02 25.33 -37.39
C ARG A 4 17.90 26.67 -38.09
N GLU A 5 16.79 27.38 -37.88
CA GLU A 5 16.58 28.72 -38.47
C GLU A 5 17.51 29.76 -37.86
N ARG A 6 17.72 29.72 -36.54
CA ARG A 6 18.59 30.65 -35.82
C ARG A 6 20.04 30.60 -36.29
N TRP A 7 20.57 29.41 -36.57
CA TRP A 7 21.99 29.24 -36.92
C TRP A 7 22.28 29.19 -38.42
N LYS A 8 21.25 29.06 -39.26
CA LYS A 8 21.38 28.92 -40.72
C LYS A 8 22.28 29.98 -41.38
N ASN A 9 22.16 31.23 -40.93
CA ASN A 9 22.94 32.35 -41.51
C ASN A 9 24.44 32.25 -41.19
N GLY A 10 24.81 31.61 -40.08
CA GLY A 10 26.20 31.41 -39.69
C GLY A 10 26.92 30.34 -40.52
N PHE A 11 26.20 29.53 -41.29
CA PHE A 11 26.77 28.42 -42.08
C PHE A 11 27.22 28.84 -43.48
N LYS A 12 26.86 30.07 -43.91
CA LYS A 12 27.15 30.57 -45.26
C LYS A 12 28.64 30.49 -45.63
N PRO A 13 29.61 30.86 -44.77
CA PRO A 13 31.03 30.74 -45.10
C PRO A 13 31.45 29.30 -45.45
N TYR A 14 30.88 28.30 -44.79
CA TYR A 14 31.14 26.88 -45.11
C TYR A 14 30.49 26.44 -46.43
N GLU A 15 29.27 26.91 -46.70
CA GLU A 15 28.55 26.62 -47.95
C GLU A 15 29.25 27.27 -49.15
N ASP A 16 29.79 28.48 -48.98
CA ASP A 16 30.49 29.25 -50.00
C ASP A 16 31.80 28.55 -50.47
N LEU A 17 32.43 27.70 -49.65
CA LEU A 17 33.59 26.88 -50.04
C LEU A 17 33.29 25.86 -51.15
N THR A 18 32.00 25.65 -51.49
CA THR A 18 31.62 24.86 -52.66
C THR A 18 31.89 25.61 -53.97
N ASP A 19 31.90 26.94 -53.96
CA ASP A 19 32.28 27.78 -55.09
C ASP A 19 33.82 27.74 -55.29
N PRO A 20 34.31 27.31 -56.47
CA PRO A 20 35.73 27.32 -56.78
C PRO A 20 36.41 28.68 -56.62
N LEU A 21 35.74 29.79 -56.93
CA LEU A 21 36.32 31.13 -56.89
C LEU A 21 36.55 31.59 -55.44
N ILE A 22 35.58 31.33 -54.57
CA ILE A 22 35.70 31.65 -53.14
C ILE A 22 36.73 30.72 -52.49
N ARG A 23 36.68 29.43 -52.80
CA ARG A 23 37.65 28.45 -52.28
C ARG A 23 39.08 28.78 -52.67
N VAL A 24 39.36 29.14 -53.93
CA VAL A 24 40.73 29.48 -54.37
C VAL A 24 41.24 30.74 -53.68
N LYS A 25 40.34 31.66 -53.29
CA LYS A 25 40.72 32.86 -52.54
C LYS A 25 41.14 32.55 -51.10
N GLU A 26 40.42 31.66 -50.42
CA GLU A 26 40.66 31.35 -49.00
C GLU A 26 41.65 30.18 -48.80
N PHE A 27 41.60 29.18 -49.69
CA PHE A 27 42.40 27.96 -49.67
C PHE A 27 42.95 27.62 -51.07
N PRO A 28 43.90 28.41 -51.61
CA PRO A 28 44.33 28.37 -53.01
C PRO A 28 44.87 27.01 -53.47
N THR A 29 45.42 26.21 -52.56
CA THR A 29 46.08 24.93 -52.86
C THR A 29 45.23 23.71 -52.48
N LEU A 30 44.07 23.90 -51.86
CA LEU A 30 43.27 22.80 -51.32
C LEU A 30 42.10 22.46 -52.25
N ASN A 31 41.83 21.16 -52.39
CA ASN A 31 40.59 20.70 -52.98
C ASN A 31 39.40 21.02 -52.05
N ARG A 32 38.17 20.91 -52.56
CA ARG A 32 36.95 21.20 -51.81
C ARG A 32 36.86 20.47 -50.47
N GLN A 33 37.14 19.17 -50.44
CA GLN A 33 36.98 18.36 -49.22
C GLN A 33 38.01 18.76 -48.16
N THR A 34 39.26 18.99 -48.55
CA THR A 34 40.32 19.41 -47.63
C THR A 34 40.11 20.83 -47.13
N ALA A 35 39.64 21.76 -47.97
CA ALA A 35 39.29 23.11 -47.56
C ALA A 35 38.12 23.12 -46.55
N GLN A 36 37.06 22.35 -46.84
CA GLN A 36 35.92 22.20 -45.92
C GLN A 36 36.29 21.49 -44.61
N LYS A 37 37.21 20.53 -44.64
CA LYS A 37 37.75 19.93 -43.41
C LYS A 37 38.54 20.95 -42.60
N ARG A 38 39.45 21.70 -43.25
CA ARG A 38 40.29 22.69 -42.57
C ARG A 38 39.47 23.81 -41.94
N TRP A 39 38.48 24.33 -42.67
CA TRP A 39 37.56 25.33 -42.14
C TRP A 39 36.81 24.84 -40.90
N ARG A 40 36.39 23.57 -40.88
CA ARG A 40 35.71 22.98 -39.73
C ARG A 40 36.62 22.86 -38.51
N GLU A 41 37.87 22.45 -38.70
CA GLU A 41 38.90 22.41 -37.65
C GLU A 41 39.14 23.80 -37.05
N ASP A 42 39.13 24.85 -37.88
CA ASP A 42 39.34 26.23 -37.45
C ASP A 42 38.06 26.88 -36.84
N ASN A 43 36.88 26.26 -36.97
CA ASN A 43 35.58 26.80 -36.54
C ASN A 43 34.73 25.77 -35.76
N PRO A 44 35.21 25.28 -34.60
CA PRO A 44 34.57 24.18 -33.86
C PRO A 44 33.13 24.46 -33.42
N LEU A 45 32.81 25.71 -33.06
CA LEU A 45 31.44 26.12 -32.71
C LEU A 45 30.46 25.99 -33.88
N LEU A 46 30.87 26.44 -35.06
CA LEU A 46 30.02 26.38 -36.24
C LEU A 46 29.90 24.94 -36.74
N GLU A 47 30.98 24.15 -36.69
CA GLU A 47 30.92 22.71 -36.97
C GLU A 47 29.94 22.01 -36.01
N ALA A 48 30.02 22.27 -34.70
CA ALA A 48 29.12 21.70 -33.71
C ALA A 48 27.65 22.07 -33.97
N GLN A 49 27.36 23.34 -34.27
CA GLN A 49 26.01 23.78 -34.64
C GLN A 49 25.49 23.08 -35.90
N MET A 50 26.36 22.90 -36.92
CA MET A 50 26.01 22.18 -38.13
C MET A 50 25.78 20.69 -37.89
N PHE A 51 26.54 20.07 -36.99
CA PHE A 51 26.33 18.68 -36.59
C PHE A 51 25.00 18.49 -35.85
N VAL A 52 24.74 19.28 -34.79
CA VAL A 52 23.49 19.26 -34.00
C VAL A 52 22.25 19.54 -34.88
N THR A 53 22.40 20.30 -35.96
CA THR A 53 21.31 20.59 -36.90
C THR A 53 21.16 19.56 -38.03
N ASN A 54 21.92 18.46 -38.01
CA ASN A 54 21.97 17.39 -39.01
C ASN A 54 22.47 17.83 -40.39
N ARG A 55 23.21 18.93 -40.48
CA ARG A 55 23.90 19.37 -41.72
C ARG A 55 25.20 18.60 -41.94
N LEU A 56 25.87 18.18 -40.88
CA LEU A 56 27.07 17.34 -40.91
C LEU A 56 26.78 16.00 -40.21
N GLY A 57 27.48 14.96 -40.66
CA GLY A 57 27.39 13.63 -40.04
C GLY A 57 28.69 13.14 -39.41
N THR A 58 29.71 14.01 -39.35
CA THR A 58 31.02 13.77 -38.71
C THR A 58 31.53 15.07 -38.10
N LEU A 59 32.41 14.96 -37.10
CA LEU A 59 33.14 16.08 -36.48
C LEU A 59 34.63 15.97 -36.81
N SER A 60 35.29 17.11 -36.97
CA SER A 60 36.68 17.18 -37.41
C SER A 60 37.69 17.27 -36.26
N SER A 61 37.27 17.75 -35.07
CA SER A 61 38.16 17.91 -33.91
C SER A 61 37.48 17.61 -32.58
N ASP A 62 38.29 17.49 -31.51
CA ASP A 62 37.80 17.28 -30.14
C ASP A 62 37.18 18.55 -29.55
N GLU A 63 37.64 19.74 -29.97
CA GLU A 63 37.01 21.01 -29.61
C GLU A 63 35.58 21.09 -30.15
N ALA A 64 35.36 20.62 -31.38
CA ALA A 64 34.00 20.53 -31.95
C ALA A 64 33.14 19.52 -31.18
N ARG A 65 33.73 18.41 -30.68
CA ARG A 65 33.02 17.45 -29.83
C ARG A 65 32.58 18.06 -28.51
N ALA A 66 33.48 18.74 -27.81
CA ALA A 66 33.18 19.42 -26.55
C ALA A 66 32.07 20.48 -26.74
N GLU A 67 32.10 21.19 -27.87
CA GLU A 67 31.11 22.22 -28.17
C GLU A 67 29.73 21.64 -28.54
N VAL A 68 29.66 20.46 -29.16
CA VAL A 68 28.39 19.73 -29.34
C VAL A 68 27.75 19.41 -28.00
N LEU A 69 28.51 18.84 -27.06
CA LEU A 69 28.01 18.52 -25.71
C LEU A 69 27.52 19.78 -24.98
N ARG A 70 28.29 20.87 -25.05
CA ARG A 70 27.89 22.17 -24.48
C ARG A 70 26.61 22.72 -25.08
N LEU A 71 26.41 22.56 -26.40
CA LEU A 71 25.19 23.00 -27.08
C LEU A 71 23.97 22.15 -26.72
N ILE A 72 24.16 20.85 -26.56
CA ILE A 72 23.13 19.91 -26.10
C ILE A 72 22.64 20.33 -24.72
N ASP A 73 23.56 20.48 -23.76
CA ASP A 73 23.22 20.89 -22.39
C ASP A 73 22.55 22.26 -22.35
N LYS A 74 23.16 23.25 -23.02
CA LYS A 74 22.67 24.64 -23.01
C LYS A 74 21.26 24.79 -23.57
N ASN A 75 20.86 23.94 -24.52
CA ASN A 75 19.57 24.06 -25.19
C ASN A 75 18.62 22.89 -24.87
N ASN A 76 19.00 22.00 -23.94
CA ASN A 76 18.27 20.79 -23.58
C ASN A 76 17.84 19.99 -24.83
N ILE A 77 18.79 19.71 -25.71
CA ILE A 77 18.54 19.02 -26.98
C ILE A 77 18.52 17.51 -26.73
N ASP A 78 17.45 16.86 -27.14
CA ASP A 78 17.39 15.40 -27.18
C ASP A 78 18.42 14.86 -28.20
N THR A 79 19.35 14.02 -27.75
CA THR A 79 20.42 13.45 -28.59
C THR A 79 19.88 12.57 -29.72
N GLU A 80 18.67 12.00 -29.58
CA GLU A 80 18.06 11.14 -30.60
C GLU A 80 17.73 11.90 -31.89
N VAL A 81 17.48 13.21 -31.80
CA VAL A 81 17.18 14.02 -32.98
C VAL A 81 18.43 14.37 -33.78
N ILE A 82 19.62 14.04 -33.26
CA ILE A 82 20.92 14.31 -33.88
C ILE A 82 21.40 13.07 -34.65
N ASN A 83 21.37 13.16 -35.98
CA ASN A 83 21.76 12.08 -36.87
C ASN A 83 23.22 11.69 -36.64
N ARG A 84 23.47 10.39 -36.41
CA ARG A 84 24.80 9.81 -36.20
C ARG A 84 25.51 10.29 -34.93
N TYR A 85 24.79 10.88 -33.98
CA TYR A 85 25.33 11.21 -32.66
C TYR A 85 26.05 10.01 -32.04
N GLU A 86 25.38 8.86 -32.01
CA GLU A 86 25.93 7.60 -31.52
C GLU A 86 27.29 7.22 -32.14
N LYS A 87 27.48 7.44 -33.45
CA LYS A 87 28.73 7.06 -34.12
C LYS A 87 29.94 7.85 -33.60
N ILE A 88 29.69 9.02 -33.01
CA ILE A 88 30.74 9.95 -32.58
C ILE A 88 30.89 9.98 -31.06
N PHE A 89 29.78 9.88 -30.33
CA PHE A 89 29.73 10.02 -28.87
C PHE A 89 29.19 8.78 -28.15
N GLY A 90 28.69 7.79 -28.88
CA GLY A 90 28.11 6.59 -28.29
C GLY A 90 29.17 5.83 -27.52
N VAL A 91 28.93 5.66 -26.23
CA VAL A 91 29.66 4.73 -25.39
C VAL A 91 29.01 3.34 -25.54
N ASP A 92 29.74 2.29 -25.17
CA ASP A 92 29.13 0.96 -25.02
C ASP A 92 28.24 1.00 -23.78
N THR A 93 26.96 1.31 -23.99
CA THR A 93 25.99 1.42 -22.91
C THR A 93 25.74 0.09 -22.21
N ALA A 94 26.03 -1.05 -22.87
CA ALA A 94 25.89 -2.37 -22.25
C ALA A 94 26.92 -2.57 -21.14
N GLU A 95 28.19 -2.24 -21.42
CA GLU A 95 29.28 -2.37 -20.45
C GLU A 95 29.06 -1.47 -19.22
N GLU A 96 28.68 -0.20 -19.43
CA GLU A 96 28.41 0.73 -18.34
C GLU A 96 27.22 0.28 -17.49
N LEU A 97 26.11 -0.15 -18.12
CA LEU A 97 24.92 -0.59 -17.41
C LEU A 97 25.13 -1.92 -16.67
N SER A 98 25.92 -2.83 -17.23
CA SER A 98 26.36 -4.04 -16.54
C SER A 98 27.05 -3.71 -15.22
N ALA A 99 28.01 -2.77 -15.25
CA ALA A 99 28.74 -2.37 -14.04
C ALA A 99 27.82 -1.76 -12.97
N PHE A 100 26.78 -1.02 -13.37
CA PHE A 100 25.77 -0.53 -12.43
C PHE A 100 24.82 -1.61 -11.93
N GLN A 101 24.42 -2.55 -12.79
CA GLN A 101 23.53 -3.64 -12.41
C GLN A 101 24.21 -4.58 -11.39
N GLU A 102 25.49 -4.90 -11.57
CA GLU A 102 26.27 -5.70 -10.62
C GLU A 102 26.40 -5.03 -9.24
N ARG A 103 26.28 -3.71 -9.18
CA ARG A 103 26.32 -2.95 -7.92
C ARG A 103 25.00 -2.98 -7.16
N ILE A 104 23.89 -3.38 -7.77
CA ILE A 104 22.57 -3.40 -7.10
C ILE A 104 22.63 -4.24 -5.82
N GLY A 105 22.29 -3.62 -4.69
CA GLY A 105 22.36 -4.23 -3.35
C GLY A 105 23.74 -4.27 -2.72
N SER A 106 24.76 -3.70 -3.37
CA SER A 106 26.11 -3.56 -2.80
C SER A 106 26.19 -2.38 -1.84
N LEU A 107 26.99 -2.52 -0.79
CA LEU A 107 27.25 -1.46 0.18
C LEU A 107 28.18 -0.40 -0.41
N GLU A 108 27.74 0.85 -0.51
CA GLU A 108 28.51 1.96 -1.07
C GLU A 108 29.25 2.77 -0.01
N LYS A 109 28.60 3.03 1.13
CA LYS A 109 29.19 3.83 2.20
C LYS A 109 28.83 3.23 3.55
N LEU A 110 29.86 2.99 4.35
CA LEU A 110 29.75 2.70 5.76
C LEU A 110 30.53 3.76 6.54
N THR A 111 29.78 4.70 7.13
CA THR A 111 30.34 5.74 7.99
C THR A 111 30.03 5.36 9.44
N ILE A 112 31.04 5.39 10.31
CA ILE A 112 30.84 5.05 11.73
C ILE A 112 29.81 6.02 12.33
N GLY A 113 28.66 5.48 12.74
CA GLY A 113 27.53 6.25 13.29
C GLY A 113 26.46 6.66 12.28
N GLU A 114 26.58 6.31 10.99
CA GLU A 114 25.53 6.47 9.97
C GLU A 114 25.02 5.10 9.51
N GLU A 115 23.77 5.05 9.02
CA GLU A 115 23.20 3.85 8.40
C GLU A 115 23.95 3.47 7.13
N ALA A 116 24.07 2.16 6.91
CA ALA A 116 24.67 1.57 5.72
C ALA A 116 23.92 2.05 4.46
N LYS A 117 24.64 2.66 3.51
CA LYS A 117 24.06 3.07 2.23
C LYS A 117 24.32 2.02 1.16
N TYR A 118 23.27 1.43 0.63
CA TYR A 118 23.33 0.48 -0.48
C TYR A 118 23.03 1.16 -1.82
N PHE A 119 23.60 0.62 -2.89
CA PHE A 119 23.24 1.01 -4.25
C PHE A 119 21.89 0.36 -4.59
N THR A 120 20.82 1.14 -4.47
CA THR A 120 19.46 0.65 -4.66
C THR A 120 19.08 0.59 -6.14
N THR A 121 17.99 -0.11 -6.45
CA THR A 121 17.31 -0.04 -7.75
C THR A 121 16.90 1.38 -8.13
N GLY A 122 16.54 2.23 -7.15
CA GLY A 122 16.29 3.67 -7.38
C GLY A 122 17.56 4.44 -7.76
N THR A 123 18.71 4.07 -7.18
CA THR A 123 20.02 4.62 -7.58
C THR A 123 20.40 4.16 -8.99
N PHE A 124 20.22 2.87 -9.28
CA PHE A 124 20.41 2.33 -10.64
C PHE A 124 19.57 3.08 -11.68
N LEU A 125 18.29 3.35 -11.38
CA LEU A 125 17.42 4.11 -12.28
C LEU A 125 17.93 5.53 -12.55
N THR A 126 18.54 6.15 -11.55
CA THR A 126 19.15 7.48 -11.68
C THR A 126 20.33 7.46 -12.64
N GLU A 127 21.21 6.46 -12.50
CA GLU A 127 22.35 6.26 -13.41
C GLU A 127 21.89 5.90 -14.83
N LEU A 128 20.88 5.04 -14.96
CA LEU A 128 20.25 4.69 -16.23
C LEU A 128 19.69 5.93 -16.94
N ASN A 129 18.99 6.80 -16.22
CA ASN A 129 18.49 8.06 -16.77
C ASN A 129 19.60 9.01 -17.22
N ALA A 130 20.73 9.02 -16.51
CA ALA A 130 21.91 9.78 -16.92
C ALA A 130 22.50 9.24 -18.23
N ILE A 131 22.60 7.92 -18.38
CA ILE A 131 23.05 7.27 -19.62
C ILE A 131 22.08 7.55 -20.77
N VAL A 132 20.77 7.41 -20.55
CA VAL A 132 19.74 7.70 -21.55
C VAL A 132 19.82 9.15 -22.01
N LYS A 133 20.02 10.09 -21.09
CA LYS A 133 20.19 11.51 -21.43
C LYS A 133 21.43 11.75 -22.30
N GLN A 134 22.51 11.01 -22.07
CA GLN A 134 23.77 11.17 -22.81
C GLN A 134 23.77 10.47 -24.16
N ASN A 135 23.11 9.31 -24.27
CA ASN A 135 23.24 8.38 -25.40
C ASN A 135 21.95 8.24 -26.24
N GLY A 136 20.81 8.66 -25.71
CA GLY A 136 19.48 8.43 -26.27
C GLY A 136 18.87 7.12 -25.79
N ARG A 137 17.55 7.13 -25.57
CA ARG A 137 16.78 5.98 -25.06
C ARG A 137 16.82 4.79 -26.01
N SER A 138 16.61 5.04 -27.31
CA SER A 138 16.59 4.03 -28.37
C SER A 138 17.89 3.23 -28.45
N LYS A 139 19.02 3.88 -28.16
CA LYS A 139 20.32 3.21 -28.10
C LYS A 139 20.42 2.32 -26.87
N VAL A 140 20.04 2.86 -25.70
CA VAL A 140 20.03 2.11 -24.44
C VAL A 140 19.08 0.93 -24.50
N GLU A 141 17.92 1.03 -25.13
CA GLU A 141 16.99 -0.10 -25.29
C GLU A 141 17.52 -1.18 -26.23
N ARG A 142 18.31 -0.79 -27.23
CA ARG A 142 18.89 -1.70 -28.23
C ARG A 142 20.13 -2.42 -27.69
N ASP A 143 20.97 -1.70 -26.96
CA ASP A 143 22.27 -2.18 -26.49
C ASP A 143 22.19 -2.68 -25.03
N GLY A 144 21.21 -2.20 -24.25
CA GLY A 144 21.13 -2.39 -22.80
C GLY A 144 20.65 -3.76 -22.35
N HIS A 145 20.96 -4.07 -21.09
CA HIS A 145 20.56 -5.32 -20.45
C HIS A 145 19.06 -5.37 -20.20
N GLU A 146 18.53 -6.59 -20.05
CA GLU A 146 17.10 -6.85 -19.87
C GLU A 146 16.48 -6.02 -18.74
N PHE A 147 17.20 -5.84 -17.62
CA PHE A 147 16.72 -5.04 -16.49
C PHE A 147 16.66 -3.53 -16.82
N SER A 148 17.57 -3.02 -17.65
CA SER A 148 17.55 -1.62 -18.10
C SER A 148 16.36 -1.37 -19.02
N ILE A 149 16.11 -2.28 -19.96
CA ILE A 149 14.96 -2.22 -20.87
C ILE A 149 13.65 -2.26 -20.05
N PHE A 150 13.57 -3.18 -19.09
CA PHE A 150 12.45 -3.26 -18.16
C PHE A 150 12.24 -1.95 -17.39
N ALA A 151 13.29 -1.40 -16.77
CA ALA A 151 13.21 -0.16 -16.01
C ALA A 151 12.71 1.04 -16.85
N LEU A 152 13.16 1.14 -18.12
CA LEU A 152 12.69 2.18 -19.04
C LEU A 152 11.23 1.97 -19.45
N GLY A 153 10.83 0.72 -19.69
CA GLY A 153 9.43 0.40 -19.98
C GLY A 153 8.49 0.77 -18.84
N GLU A 154 8.88 0.48 -17.60
CA GLU A 154 8.10 0.83 -16.41
C GLU A 154 8.01 2.34 -16.19
N GLN A 155 9.04 3.12 -16.51
CA GLN A 155 8.96 4.58 -16.39
C GLN A 155 7.80 5.19 -17.19
N ASP A 156 7.46 4.61 -18.34
CA ASP A 156 6.35 5.11 -19.16
C ASP A 156 4.99 4.84 -18.52
N THR A 157 4.86 3.77 -17.73
CA THR A 157 3.60 3.41 -17.06
C THR A 157 3.31 4.33 -15.86
N TRP A 158 4.36 4.92 -15.27
CA TRP A 158 4.22 5.80 -14.10
C TRP A 158 3.59 7.15 -14.42
N ALA A 159 3.64 7.63 -15.66
CA ALA A 159 3.08 8.94 -16.03
C ALA A 159 1.60 9.03 -15.66
N VAL A 160 0.82 7.97 -15.92
CA VAL A 160 -0.61 7.91 -15.57
C VAL A 160 -0.82 8.05 -14.06
N TYR A 161 0.03 7.40 -13.27
CA TYR A 161 -0.01 7.50 -11.81
C TYR A 161 0.37 8.91 -11.31
N GLU A 162 1.44 9.49 -11.87
CA GLU A 162 1.95 10.81 -11.48
C GLU A 162 0.98 11.94 -11.86
N ASP A 163 0.19 11.78 -12.93
CA ASP A 163 -0.82 12.73 -13.40
C ASP A 163 -2.06 12.82 -12.50
N TYR A 164 -2.37 11.78 -11.71
CA TYR A 164 -3.49 11.83 -10.78
C TYR A 164 -3.21 12.76 -9.59
N ASP A 165 -4.25 13.48 -9.16
CA ASP A 165 -4.21 14.29 -7.95
C ASP A 165 -4.04 13.39 -6.71
N PRO A 166 -3.02 13.61 -5.86
CA PRO A 166 -2.85 12.84 -4.63
C PRO A 166 -3.97 13.03 -3.60
N GLU A 167 -4.76 14.11 -3.67
CA GLU A 167 -5.79 14.44 -2.67
C GLU A 167 -7.15 13.79 -2.94
N THR A 168 -7.41 13.32 -4.17
CA THR A 168 -8.74 12.81 -4.57
C THR A 168 -8.94 11.32 -4.29
N GLY A 169 -7.88 10.59 -3.92
CA GLY A 169 -7.92 9.13 -3.78
C GLY A 169 -7.74 8.37 -5.10
N ALA A 170 -7.65 9.06 -6.24
CA ALA A 170 -7.44 8.44 -7.55
C ALA A 170 -6.13 7.64 -7.62
N ARG A 171 -5.05 8.15 -7.00
CA ARG A 171 -3.77 7.41 -6.88
C ARG A 171 -3.89 6.12 -6.09
N LEU A 172 -4.72 6.09 -5.05
CA LEU A 172 -4.97 4.88 -4.26
C LEU A 172 -5.71 3.85 -5.13
N LEU A 173 -6.79 4.26 -5.79
CA LEU A 173 -7.57 3.39 -6.66
C LEU A 173 -6.72 2.85 -7.82
N PHE A 174 -5.90 3.69 -8.45
CA PHE A 174 -5.02 3.27 -9.52
C PHE A 174 -4.03 2.19 -9.07
N ARG A 175 -3.42 2.36 -7.88
CA ARG A 175 -2.51 1.37 -7.30
C ARG A 175 -3.22 0.05 -6.97
N GLN A 176 -4.44 0.11 -6.45
CA GLN A 176 -5.26 -1.07 -6.21
C GLN A 176 -5.58 -1.83 -7.50
N GLN A 177 -5.77 -1.13 -8.62
CA GLN A 177 -6.20 -1.72 -9.89
C GLN A 177 -5.04 -2.16 -10.81
N ASN A 178 -3.84 -1.59 -10.65
CA ASN A 178 -2.68 -1.82 -11.53
C ASN A 178 -1.50 -2.35 -10.70
N PRO A 179 -1.55 -3.63 -10.28
CA PRO A 179 -0.59 -4.17 -9.33
C PRO A 179 0.84 -4.24 -9.88
N ASP A 180 1.00 -4.37 -11.20
CA ASP A 180 2.28 -4.31 -11.90
C ASP A 180 2.91 -2.92 -11.79
N VAL A 181 2.15 -1.86 -12.08
CA VAL A 181 2.64 -0.48 -11.97
C VAL A 181 2.97 -0.13 -10.52
N GLU A 182 2.13 -0.57 -9.56
CA GLU A 182 2.44 -0.40 -8.14
C GLU A 182 3.73 -1.13 -7.74
N ALA A 183 3.92 -2.38 -8.21
CA ALA A 183 5.14 -3.13 -7.95
C ALA A 183 6.39 -2.41 -8.49
N SER A 184 6.30 -1.76 -9.66
CA SER A 184 7.46 -1.09 -10.25
C SER A 184 7.75 0.23 -9.55
N LEU A 185 6.72 1.00 -9.19
CA LEU A 185 6.85 2.15 -8.30
C LEU A 185 7.52 1.76 -6.97
N TYR A 186 7.15 0.62 -6.38
CA TYR A 186 7.75 0.13 -5.15
C TYR A 186 9.22 -0.27 -5.36
N LEU A 187 9.49 -1.07 -6.39
CA LEU A 187 10.83 -1.55 -6.75
C LEU A 187 11.80 -0.38 -6.89
N PHE A 188 11.41 0.69 -7.58
CA PHE A 188 12.26 1.85 -7.83
C PHE A 188 12.18 2.94 -6.74
N GLY A 189 11.55 2.64 -5.59
CA GLY A 189 11.55 3.52 -4.43
C GLY A 189 10.69 4.79 -4.58
N LYS A 190 9.69 4.77 -5.46
CA LYS A 190 8.71 5.85 -5.63
C LYS A 190 7.62 5.82 -4.55
N ILE A 191 7.33 4.64 -4.02
CA ILE A 191 6.40 4.40 -2.89
C ILE A 191 7.08 3.52 -1.83
N ARG A 192 6.39 3.28 -0.70
CA ARG A 192 6.94 2.55 0.47
C ARG A 192 6.09 1.42 1.02
N ASP A 193 4.81 1.40 0.68
CA ASP A 193 3.85 0.41 1.15
C ASP A 193 3.04 -0.09 -0.04
N PHE A 194 2.51 -1.30 0.02
CA PHE A 194 1.58 -1.82 -1.00
C PHE A 194 0.15 -1.39 -0.71
N LYS A 195 -0.65 -1.25 -1.76
CA LYS A 195 -2.12 -1.13 -1.67
C LYS A 195 -2.80 -2.32 -2.31
N ASN A 196 -2.10 -3.08 -3.15
CA ASN A 196 -2.52 -4.37 -3.68
C ASN A 196 -1.48 -5.45 -3.29
N PRO A 197 -1.88 -6.52 -2.57
CA PRO A 197 -0.96 -7.60 -2.21
C PRO A 197 -0.44 -8.40 -3.42
N GLU A 198 -1.13 -8.42 -4.56
CA GLU A 198 -0.59 -9.00 -5.80
C GLU A 198 0.66 -8.24 -6.30
N SER A 199 0.79 -6.95 -5.99
CA SER A 199 2.01 -6.19 -6.31
C SER A 199 3.24 -6.76 -5.62
N ALA A 200 3.12 -7.29 -4.41
CA ALA A 200 4.24 -7.90 -3.72
C ALA A 200 4.68 -9.20 -4.42
N LYS A 201 3.74 -10.03 -4.89
CA LYS A 201 4.07 -11.23 -5.69
C LYS A 201 4.81 -10.87 -6.97
N ILE A 202 4.33 -9.85 -7.68
CA ILE A 202 4.98 -9.35 -8.89
C ILE A 202 6.39 -8.83 -8.58
N LEU A 203 6.53 -8.03 -7.51
CA LEU A 203 7.84 -7.54 -7.05
C LEU A 203 8.80 -8.70 -6.76
N LEU A 204 8.37 -9.69 -5.97
CA LEU A 204 9.19 -10.86 -5.63
C LEU A 204 9.60 -11.64 -6.89
N GLY A 205 8.69 -11.78 -7.86
CA GLY A 205 8.99 -12.41 -9.16
C GLY A 205 10.04 -11.63 -9.96
N TRP A 206 10.01 -10.30 -9.94
CA TRP A 206 11.05 -9.48 -10.57
C TRP A 206 12.37 -9.51 -9.81
N MET A 207 12.32 -9.53 -8.47
CA MET A 207 13.51 -9.65 -7.65
C MET A 207 14.25 -10.96 -7.94
N ASP A 208 13.52 -12.08 -8.03
CA ASP A 208 14.08 -13.37 -8.42
C ASP A 208 14.63 -13.33 -9.86
N LYS A 209 13.80 -12.88 -10.82
CA LYS A 209 14.17 -12.81 -12.24
C LYS A 209 15.45 -12.02 -12.49
N TYR A 210 15.61 -10.88 -11.83
CA TYR A 210 16.74 -9.97 -12.03
C TYR A 210 17.82 -10.09 -10.95
N ASN A 211 17.72 -11.08 -10.06
CA ASN A 211 18.65 -11.30 -8.94
C ASN A 211 18.85 -10.04 -8.08
N ILE A 212 17.76 -9.35 -7.77
CA ILE A 212 17.74 -8.13 -6.95
C ILE A 212 17.58 -8.57 -5.49
N PRO A 213 18.58 -8.34 -4.63
CA PRO A 213 18.47 -8.73 -3.23
C PRO A 213 17.58 -7.73 -2.45
N PRO A 214 16.97 -8.12 -1.32
CA PRO A 214 16.03 -7.27 -0.59
C PRO A 214 16.59 -5.88 -0.22
N GLN A 215 17.85 -5.79 0.22
CA GLN A 215 18.51 -4.52 0.56
C GLN A 215 18.68 -3.55 -0.61
N ALA A 216 18.52 -4.02 -1.86
CA ALA A 216 18.51 -3.15 -3.02
C ALA A 216 17.19 -2.41 -3.21
N VAL A 217 16.10 -2.89 -2.60
CA VAL A 217 14.79 -2.23 -2.62
C VAL A 217 14.75 -1.25 -1.45
N LEU A 218 14.54 0.03 -1.76
CA LEU A 218 14.68 1.11 -0.78
C LEU A 218 13.78 0.91 0.45
N ALA A 219 12.54 0.46 0.25
CA ALA A 219 11.60 0.24 1.35
C ALA A 219 12.02 -0.89 2.31
N PHE A 220 12.62 -1.97 1.80
CA PHE A 220 13.15 -3.07 2.63
C PHE A 220 14.49 -2.70 3.28
N ASN A 221 15.30 -1.87 2.61
CA ASN A 221 16.52 -1.35 3.21
C ASN A 221 16.22 -0.41 4.40
N GLU A 222 15.21 0.45 4.27
CA GLU A 222 14.76 1.36 5.34
C GLU A 222 14.08 0.60 6.49
N ASN A 223 13.31 -0.45 6.18
CA ASN A 223 12.69 -1.31 7.18
C ASN A 223 12.70 -2.79 6.71
N PRO A 224 13.64 -3.62 7.19
CA PRO A 224 13.74 -5.03 6.81
C PRO A 224 12.49 -5.85 7.12
N ASP A 225 11.75 -5.49 8.19
CA ASP A 225 10.55 -6.21 8.61
C ASP A 225 9.49 -6.22 7.50
N ARG A 226 9.47 -5.20 6.63
CA ARG A 226 8.56 -5.14 5.48
C ARG A 226 8.76 -6.26 4.47
N TYR A 227 9.97 -6.79 4.37
CA TYR A 227 10.23 -7.96 3.52
C TYR A 227 9.72 -9.23 4.19
N ASP A 228 9.99 -9.38 5.49
CA ASP A 228 9.56 -10.55 6.27
C ASP A 228 8.03 -10.63 6.39
N GLU A 229 7.35 -9.49 6.51
CA GLU A 229 5.89 -9.35 6.51
C GLU A 229 5.24 -10.03 5.30
N LEU A 230 5.88 -10.02 4.13
CA LEU A 230 5.36 -10.63 2.90
C LEU A 230 5.21 -12.16 2.97
N PHE A 231 5.80 -12.78 3.99
CA PHE A 231 5.78 -14.23 4.20
C PHE A 231 5.01 -14.63 5.47
N THR A 232 4.22 -13.70 6.02
CA THR A 232 3.41 -13.94 7.22
C THR A 232 1.99 -14.39 6.88
N GLN A 233 1.35 -15.07 7.84
CA GLN A 233 -0.07 -15.42 7.74
C GLN A 233 -0.96 -14.19 7.53
N LYS A 234 -0.61 -13.05 8.14
CA LYS A 234 -1.31 -11.78 7.93
C LYS A 234 -1.39 -11.43 6.45
N PHE A 235 -0.25 -11.47 5.76
CA PHE A 235 -0.19 -11.12 4.34
C PHE A 235 -1.02 -12.09 3.47
N GLU A 236 -1.03 -13.38 3.81
CA GLU A 236 -1.90 -14.36 3.14
C GLU A 236 -3.39 -14.02 3.30
N LEU A 237 -3.81 -13.60 4.50
CA LEU A 237 -5.19 -13.17 4.77
C LEU A 237 -5.54 -11.86 4.05
N GLU A 238 -4.64 -10.88 4.06
CA GLU A 238 -4.81 -9.62 3.33
C GLU A 238 -4.97 -9.86 1.83
N GLN A 239 -4.19 -10.79 1.28
CA GLN A 239 -4.30 -11.20 -0.12
C GLN A 239 -5.61 -11.89 -0.43
N LYS A 240 -5.99 -12.88 0.37
CA LYS A 240 -7.27 -13.59 0.22
C LYS A 240 -8.46 -12.62 0.23
N ASN A 241 -8.39 -11.60 1.07
CA ASN A 241 -9.48 -10.66 1.32
C ASN A 241 -9.40 -9.34 0.55
N PHE A 242 -8.42 -9.20 -0.35
CA PHE A 242 -8.11 -7.93 -0.99
C PHE A 242 -9.29 -7.33 -1.74
N ASP A 243 -9.97 -8.12 -2.58
CA ASP A 243 -11.09 -7.66 -3.39
C ASP A 243 -12.26 -7.19 -2.53
N LEU A 244 -12.60 -7.95 -1.47
CA LEU A 244 -13.68 -7.62 -0.55
C LEU A 244 -13.36 -6.38 0.29
N THR A 245 -12.12 -6.27 0.77
CA THR A 245 -11.65 -5.10 1.53
C THR A 245 -11.68 -3.85 0.66
N THR A 246 -11.19 -3.95 -0.58
CA THR A 246 -11.23 -2.86 -1.56
C THR A 246 -12.66 -2.44 -1.88
N GLN A 247 -13.58 -3.41 -2.08
CA GLN A 247 -14.99 -3.12 -2.29
C GLN A 247 -15.61 -2.37 -1.10
N TYR A 248 -15.35 -2.83 0.13
CA TYR A 248 -15.85 -2.24 1.37
C TYR A 248 -15.37 -0.80 1.58
N ASP A 249 -14.07 -0.56 1.38
CA ASP A 249 -13.45 0.75 1.53
C ASP A 249 -13.97 1.72 0.49
N ASN A 250 -14.15 1.25 -0.75
CA ASN A 250 -14.59 2.06 -1.87
C ASN A 250 -16.03 2.57 -1.76
N PHE A 251 -16.86 2.04 -0.86
CA PHE A 251 -18.15 2.69 -0.53
C PHE A 251 -17.97 4.14 -0.05
N GLY A 252 -16.80 4.50 0.48
CA GLY A 252 -16.46 5.86 0.92
C GLY A 252 -15.53 6.64 0.00
N ASN A 253 -15.04 6.07 -1.10
CA ASN A 253 -14.08 6.69 -2.00
C ASN A 253 -14.79 7.36 -3.19
N THR A 254 -14.70 8.68 -3.32
CA THR A 254 -15.42 9.45 -4.36
C THR A 254 -15.06 9.10 -5.79
N GLU A 255 -13.88 8.52 -6.01
CA GLU A 255 -13.39 8.12 -7.33
C GLU A 255 -13.81 6.69 -7.70
N ALA A 256 -14.30 5.91 -6.73
CA ALA A 256 -14.69 4.54 -6.96
C ALA A 256 -16.10 4.43 -7.56
N SER A 257 -16.30 3.42 -8.41
CA SER A 257 -17.58 3.20 -9.09
C SER A 257 -18.73 2.83 -8.15
N ASN A 258 -18.43 2.25 -6.98
CA ASN A 258 -19.39 1.88 -5.95
C ASN A 258 -19.46 2.89 -4.79
N TYR A 259 -19.00 4.13 -4.98
CA TYR A 259 -19.13 5.19 -3.99
C TYR A 259 -20.59 5.46 -3.59
N ILE A 260 -20.83 5.61 -2.29
CA ILE A 260 -22.15 5.97 -1.75
C ILE A 260 -22.03 7.30 -1.02
N ALA A 261 -22.56 8.37 -1.61
CA ALA A 261 -22.44 9.72 -1.07
C ALA A 261 -23.16 9.91 0.27
N ASP A 262 -24.36 9.33 0.41
CA ASP A 262 -25.16 9.43 1.62
C ASP A 262 -24.59 8.56 2.75
N SER A 263 -24.48 9.14 3.95
CA SER A 263 -23.84 8.48 5.08
C SER A 263 -24.68 7.33 5.65
N ASP A 264 -26.00 7.44 5.63
CA ASP A 264 -26.90 6.41 6.17
C ASP A 264 -27.01 5.25 5.20
N GLU A 265 -27.14 5.52 3.89
CA GLU A 265 -27.09 4.49 2.85
C GLU A 265 -25.74 3.75 2.87
N ARG A 266 -24.62 4.47 3.05
CA ARG A 266 -23.30 3.86 3.15
C ARG A 266 -23.17 2.97 4.38
N ARG A 267 -23.71 3.40 5.53
CA ARG A 267 -23.72 2.60 6.76
C ARG A 267 -24.51 1.30 6.55
N LEU A 268 -25.72 1.39 6.00
CA LEU A 268 -26.56 0.21 5.71
C LEU A 268 -25.91 -0.74 4.70
N ALA A 269 -25.27 -0.20 3.65
CA ALA A 269 -24.54 -1.01 2.68
C ALA A 269 -23.35 -1.75 3.33
N ARG A 270 -22.62 -1.08 4.22
CA ARG A 270 -21.50 -1.68 4.97
C ARG A 270 -21.96 -2.75 5.97
N GLU A 271 -23.09 -2.53 6.65
CA GLU A 271 -23.70 -3.52 7.55
C GLU A 271 -24.11 -4.78 6.77
N LYS A 272 -24.83 -4.60 5.66
CA LYS A 272 -25.21 -5.69 4.77
C LYS A 272 -24.00 -6.42 4.19
N PHE A 273 -22.96 -5.70 3.79
CA PHE A 273 -21.74 -6.30 3.26
C PHE A 273 -21.06 -7.21 4.29
N LYS A 274 -21.03 -6.82 5.56
CA LYS A 274 -20.51 -7.66 6.66
C LYS A 274 -21.35 -8.93 6.85
N GLU A 275 -22.68 -8.79 6.83
CA GLU A 275 -23.62 -9.92 6.93
C GLU A 275 -23.45 -10.92 5.76
N ASP A 276 -23.29 -10.42 4.54
CA ASP A 276 -23.12 -11.24 3.34
C ASP A 276 -21.72 -11.90 3.26
N ASN A 277 -20.73 -11.41 4.02
CA ASN A 277 -19.33 -11.88 3.96
C ASN A 277 -18.76 -12.19 5.37
N PRO A 278 -19.34 -13.13 6.14
CA PRO A 278 -18.95 -13.39 7.52
C PRO A 278 -17.50 -13.88 7.66
N GLU A 279 -16.99 -14.59 6.66
CA GLU A 279 -15.63 -15.13 6.67
C GLU A 279 -14.58 -14.01 6.50
N TRP A 280 -14.87 -13.01 5.66
CA TRP A 280 -14.05 -11.79 5.55
C TRP A 280 -14.03 -11.01 6.87
N VAL A 281 -15.16 -10.93 7.57
CA VAL A 281 -15.20 -10.28 8.90
C VAL A 281 -14.35 -11.06 9.91
N ALA A 282 -14.43 -12.39 9.90
CA ALA A 282 -13.59 -13.25 10.73
C ALA A 282 -12.10 -13.04 10.42
N ASP A 283 -11.71 -13.00 9.15
CA ASP A 283 -10.32 -12.78 8.76
C ASP A 283 -9.79 -11.39 9.15
N ASN A 284 -10.61 -10.33 9.07
CA ASN A 284 -10.20 -9.01 9.58
C ASN A 284 -9.91 -9.04 11.09
N ARG A 285 -10.65 -9.85 11.86
CA ARG A 285 -10.36 -10.06 13.30
C ARG A 285 -9.09 -10.86 13.51
N ARG A 286 -8.79 -11.83 12.64
CA ARG A 286 -7.50 -12.54 12.66
C ARG A 286 -6.35 -11.58 12.41
N ILE A 287 -6.47 -10.71 11.40
CA ILE A 287 -5.49 -9.67 11.10
C ILE A 287 -5.30 -8.74 12.30
N GLU A 288 -6.38 -8.22 12.91
CA GLU A 288 -6.29 -7.38 14.12
C GLU A 288 -5.58 -8.09 15.27
N ALA A 289 -5.85 -9.38 15.49
CA ALA A 289 -5.18 -10.15 16.53
C ALA A 289 -3.69 -10.38 16.23
N ILE A 290 -3.33 -10.67 14.97
CA ILE A 290 -1.94 -10.82 14.53
C ILE A 290 -1.17 -9.50 14.70
N ASP A 291 -1.78 -8.36 14.35
CA ASP A 291 -1.19 -7.02 14.53
C ASP A 291 -0.91 -6.66 16.00
N ASN A 292 -1.51 -7.40 16.93
CA ASN A 292 -1.33 -7.26 18.38
C ASN A 292 -0.63 -8.48 19.00
N ASP A 293 0.25 -9.13 18.21
CA ASP A 293 1.12 -10.24 18.61
C ASP A 293 0.38 -11.39 19.32
N ALA A 294 -0.86 -11.67 18.91
CA ALA A 294 -1.64 -12.77 19.46
C ALA A 294 -1.06 -14.13 19.06
N SER A 295 -1.10 -15.10 19.97
CA SER A 295 -0.89 -16.51 19.62
C SER A 295 -2.08 -17.06 18.83
N ASP A 296 -1.88 -18.11 18.03
CA ASP A 296 -2.93 -18.80 17.26
C ASP A 296 -4.20 -19.13 18.06
N VAL A 297 -4.06 -19.52 19.33
CA VAL A 297 -5.20 -19.82 20.21
C VAL A 297 -6.01 -18.56 20.53
N ILE A 298 -5.33 -17.44 20.79
CA ILE A 298 -5.97 -16.16 21.07
C ILE A 298 -6.61 -15.59 19.79
N ILE A 299 -5.98 -15.78 18.63
CA ILE A 299 -6.51 -15.38 17.32
C ILE A 299 -7.90 -15.99 17.10
N GLU A 300 -8.03 -17.32 17.18
CA GLU A 300 -9.32 -17.97 16.93
C GLU A 300 -10.38 -17.66 18.00
N LYS A 301 -9.98 -17.51 19.27
CA LYS A 301 -10.90 -17.05 20.30
C LYS A 301 -11.35 -15.60 20.09
N TRP A 302 -10.48 -14.72 19.58
CA TRP A 302 -10.85 -13.35 19.26
C TRP A 302 -11.88 -13.28 18.13
N VAL A 303 -11.75 -14.18 17.13
CA VAL A 303 -12.76 -14.38 16.08
C VAL A 303 -14.09 -14.83 16.68
N ASP A 304 -14.08 -15.82 17.59
CA ASP A 304 -15.28 -16.34 18.28
C ASP A 304 -16.01 -15.25 19.09
N ARG A 305 -15.25 -14.42 19.81
CA ARG A 305 -15.80 -13.23 20.47
C ARG A 305 -16.47 -12.29 19.47
N GLY A 306 -15.84 -12.09 18.32
CA GLY A 306 -16.36 -11.29 17.23
C GLY A 306 -17.77 -11.72 16.78
N VAL A 307 -18.00 -13.03 16.66
CA VAL A 307 -19.32 -13.59 16.34
C VAL A 307 -20.34 -13.23 17.41
N THR A 308 -19.98 -13.36 18.69
CA THR A 308 -20.86 -12.97 19.82
C THR A 308 -21.20 -11.47 19.76
N ILE A 309 -20.25 -10.62 19.40
CA ILE A 309 -20.47 -9.17 19.27
C ILE A 309 -21.38 -8.85 18.08
N ASP A 310 -21.21 -9.54 16.95
CA ASP A 310 -22.05 -9.31 15.77
C ASP A 310 -23.52 -9.66 16.06
N GLU A 311 -23.76 -10.71 16.85
CA GLU A 311 -25.11 -11.15 17.21
C GLU A 311 -25.77 -10.27 18.29
N PHE A 312 -25.04 -9.94 19.36
CA PHE A 312 -25.64 -9.32 20.55
C PHE A 312 -25.20 -7.87 20.81
N GLY A 313 -24.14 -7.41 20.15
CA GLY A 313 -23.49 -6.14 20.43
C GLY A 313 -22.40 -6.24 21.51
N SER A 314 -21.41 -5.34 21.43
CA SER A 314 -20.21 -5.39 22.28
C SER A 314 -20.45 -5.09 23.76
N SER A 315 -21.52 -4.37 24.08
CA SER A 315 -21.92 -4.03 25.45
C SER A 315 -22.96 -4.98 26.05
N SER A 316 -23.35 -6.02 25.31
CA SER A 316 -24.35 -7.01 25.76
C SER A 316 -23.85 -7.85 26.93
N SER A 317 -24.78 -8.47 27.66
CA SER A 317 -24.42 -9.39 28.73
C SER A 317 -23.69 -10.62 28.17
N GLN A 318 -24.05 -11.07 26.97
CA GLN A 318 -23.44 -12.18 26.23
C GLN A 318 -21.96 -11.90 25.95
N ALA A 319 -21.64 -10.73 25.40
CA ALA A 319 -20.26 -10.35 25.09
C ALA A 319 -19.40 -10.20 26.35
N LYS A 320 -19.98 -9.72 27.46
CA LYS A 320 -19.29 -9.59 28.76
C LYS A 320 -19.06 -10.94 29.43
N VAL A 321 -20.07 -11.81 29.46
CA VAL A 321 -19.95 -13.19 29.98
C VAL A 321 -18.90 -13.97 29.18
N TRP A 322 -18.86 -13.80 27.85
CA TRP A 322 -17.83 -14.44 27.02
C TRP A 322 -16.41 -14.06 27.46
N LEU A 323 -16.17 -12.78 27.82
CA LEU A 323 -14.87 -12.33 28.32
C LEU A 323 -14.54 -12.91 29.70
N ILE A 324 -15.53 -13.02 30.58
CA ILE A 324 -15.39 -13.69 31.88
C ILE A 324 -15.00 -15.17 31.69
N ASP A 325 -15.61 -15.84 30.72
CA ASP A 325 -15.34 -17.25 30.41
C ASP A 325 -14.01 -17.46 29.64
N ASN A 326 -13.42 -16.39 29.11
CA ASN A 326 -12.15 -16.37 28.38
C ASN A 326 -11.16 -15.33 28.96
N PRO A 327 -10.73 -15.51 30.22
CA PRO A 327 -9.94 -14.50 30.94
C PRO A 327 -8.55 -14.27 30.33
N ASP A 328 -8.01 -15.26 29.62
CA ASP A 328 -6.76 -15.17 28.85
C ASP A 328 -6.88 -14.15 27.71
N VAL A 329 -7.97 -14.24 26.94
CA VAL A 329 -8.26 -13.31 25.85
C VAL A 329 -8.59 -11.93 26.38
N HIS A 330 -9.38 -11.84 27.46
CA HIS A 330 -9.71 -10.55 28.07
C HIS A 330 -8.46 -9.82 28.56
N THR A 331 -7.56 -10.53 29.24
CA THR A 331 -6.27 -9.98 29.70
C THR A 331 -5.39 -9.54 28.51
N TRP A 332 -5.28 -10.37 27.48
CA TRP A 332 -4.52 -10.02 26.26
C TRP A 332 -5.10 -8.77 25.58
N ALA A 333 -6.42 -8.68 25.42
CA ALA A 333 -7.07 -7.55 24.78
C ALA A 333 -6.92 -6.24 25.58
N LEU A 334 -6.92 -6.31 26.91
CA LEU A 334 -6.63 -5.16 27.79
C LEU A 334 -5.17 -4.69 27.66
N ASN A 335 -4.22 -5.64 27.68
CA ASN A 335 -2.80 -5.33 27.54
C ASN A 335 -2.48 -4.65 26.20
N ASN A 336 -3.20 -5.02 25.14
CA ASN A 336 -3.09 -4.43 23.81
C ASN A 336 -4.03 -3.24 23.57
N LYS A 337 -4.78 -2.79 24.59
CA LYS A 337 -5.73 -1.66 24.52
C LYS A 337 -6.83 -1.82 23.46
N LEU A 338 -7.14 -3.06 23.09
CA LEU A 338 -8.31 -3.41 22.27
C LEU A 338 -9.60 -3.31 23.07
N LEU A 339 -9.50 -3.40 24.41
CA LEU A 339 -10.58 -3.18 25.35
C LEU A 339 -10.15 -2.18 26.44
N THR A 340 -11.13 -1.49 27.00
CA THR A 340 -10.94 -0.53 28.10
C THR A 340 -11.64 -0.96 29.39
N GLU A 341 -12.66 -1.82 29.29
CA GLU A 341 -13.40 -2.35 30.45
C GLU A 341 -12.67 -3.58 31.02
N ASP A 342 -12.15 -3.46 32.24
CA ASP A 342 -11.45 -4.53 32.96
C ASP A 342 -12.39 -5.51 33.68
N GLY A 343 -13.69 -5.22 33.68
CA GLY A 343 -14.73 -6.02 34.30
C GLY A 343 -14.82 -5.89 35.83
N SER A 344 -14.06 -4.99 36.44
CA SER A 344 -14.08 -4.80 37.90
C SER A 344 -15.42 -4.31 38.47
N ASP A 345 -16.23 -3.66 37.63
CA ASP A 345 -17.58 -3.19 37.95
C ASP A 345 -18.70 -4.15 37.48
N TRP A 346 -18.33 -5.29 36.89
CA TRP A 346 -19.31 -6.25 36.38
C TRP A 346 -19.84 -7.14 37.50
N ASN A 347 -21.17 -7.17 37.65
CA ASN A 347 -21.83 -8.17 38.47
C ASN A 347 -22.07 -9.43 37.60
N GLU A 348 -21.16 -10.39 37.70
CA GLU A 348 -21.18 -11.63 36.92
C GLU A 348 -22.51 -12.38 37.03
N ASP A 349 -23.06 -12.51 38.24
CA ASP A 349 -24.34 -13.19 38.48
C ASP A 349 -25.49 -12.53 37.70
N ILE A 350 -25.57 -11.20 37.75
CA ILE A 350 -26.58 -10.44 36.98
C ILE A 350 -26.37 -10.63 35.47
N LEU A 351 -25.12 -10.60 35.00
CA LEU A 351 -24.82 -10.78 33.57
C LEU A 351 -25.22 -12.17 33.09
N ARG A 352 -24.87 -13.24 33.82
CA ARG A 352 -25.26 -14.61 33.48
C ARG A 352 -26.77 -14.79 33.51
N ILE A 353 -27.45 -14.22 34.51
CA ILE A 353 -28.92 -14.21 34.57
C ILE A 353 -29.53 -13.50 33.36
N ASN A 354 -29.01 -12.35 32.94
CA ASN A 354 -29.51 -11.67 31.74
C ASN A 354 -29.40 -12.55 30.49
N VAL A 355 -28.26 -13.24 30.31
CA VAL A 355 -28.05 -14.17 29.19
C VAL A 355 -29.05 -15.34 29.21
N GLU A 356 -29.42 -15.83 30.39
CA GLU A 356 -30.44 -16.87 30.54
C GLU A 356 -31.86 -16.33 30.31
N LEU A 357 -32.19 -15.15 30.83
CA LEU A 357 -33.50 -14.50 30.63
C LEU A 357 -33.82 -14.27 29.16
N ASP A 358 -32.83 -13.90 28.34
CA ASP A 358 -32.99 -13.67 26.89
C ASP A 358 -33.45 -14.93 26.12
N LYS A 359 -33.30 -16.12 26.71
CA LYS A 359 -33.71 -17.40 26.12
C LYS A 359 -35.13 -17.82 26.53
N LEU A 360 -35.73 -17.13 27.49
CA LEU A 360 -37.01 -17.50 28.10
C LEU A 360 -38.14 -16.57 27.61
N SER A 361 -39.37 -17.10 27.59
CA SER A 361 -40.55 -16.26 27.33
C SER A 361 -40.88 -15.45 28.60
N PRO A 362 -41.19 -14.14 28.48
CA PRO A 362 -41.53 -13.29 29.62
C PRO A 362 -42.70 -13.80 30.48
N GLU A 363 -43.57 -14.63 29.90
CA GLU A 363 -44.74 -15.24 30.55
C GLU A 363 -44.39 -16.53 31.32
N SER A 364 -43.21 -17.11 31.10
CA SER A 364 -42.80 -18.35 31.78
C SER A 364 -42.57 -18.14 33.28
N ASN A 365 -42.87 -19.17 34.08
CA ASN A 365 -42.57 -19.14 35.52
C ASN A 365 -41.05 -19.11 35.75
N GLU A 366 -40.28 -19.73 34.87
CA GLU A 366 -38.82 -19.73 34.85
C GLU A 366 -38.28 -18.30 34.69
N PHE A 367 -38.81 -17.53 33.72
CA PHE A 367 -38.45 -16.12 33.55
C PHE A 367 -38.75 -15.31 34.82
N ARG A 368 -39.94 -15.50 35.42
CA ARG A 368 -40.32 -14.79 36.65
C ARG A 368 -39.36 -15.10 37.80
N LYS A 369 -39.07 -16.38 38.05
CA LYS A 369 -38.13 -16.80 39.10
C LYS A 369 -36.74 -16.20 38.89
N LEU A 370 -36.24 -16.30 37.67
CA LEU A 370 -34.91 -15.82 37.32
C LEU A 370 -34.81 -14.28 37.39
N ASN A 371 -35.89 -13.57 37.02
CA ASN A 371 -35.95 -12.12 37.15
C ASN A 371 -35.99 -11.64 38.61
N TYR A 372 -36.64 -12.38 39.52
CA TYR A 372 -36.53 -12.09 40.97
C TYR A 372 -35.15 -12.45 41.53
N ARG A 373 -34.49 -13.47 40.99
CA ARG A 373 -33.10 -13.79 41.36
C ARG A 373 -32.18 -12.63 40.98
N LYS A 374 -32.34 -12.07 39.78
CA LYS A 374 -31.64 -10.85 39.33
C LYS A 374 -31.87 -9.67 40.26
N ASP A 375 -33.13 -9.45 40.65
CA ASP A 375 -33.51 -8.37 41.57
C ASP A 375 -32.82 -8.53 42.93
N ALA A 376 -32.80 -9.75 43.48
CA ALA A 376 -32.09 -10.07 44.72
C ALA A 376 -30.60 -9.72 44.65
N PHE A 377 -29.90 -10.09 43.57
CA PHE A 377 -28.51 -9.71 43.34
C PHE A 377 -28.33 -8.19 43.20
N SER A 378 -29.29 -7.49 42.56
CA SER A 378 -29.20 -6.04 42.36
C SER A 378 -29.29 -5.23 43.66
N ILE A 379 -29.99 -5.76 44.67
CA ILE A 379 -30.15 -5.13 45.99
C ILE A 379 -29.21 -5.75 47.05
N ASN A 380 -28.24 -6.57 46.64
CA ASN A 380 -27.26 -7.24 47.49
C ASN A 380 -27.87 -8.13 48.59
N ILE A 381 -28.92 -8.89 48.26
CA ILE A 381 -29.42 -9.94 49.14
C ILE A 381 -28.32 -11.02 49.33
N PRO A 382 -28.03 -11.45 50.57
CA PRO A 382 -27.10 -12.55 50.82
C PRO A 382 -27.49 -13.83 50.06
N GLU A 383 -26.50 -14.49 49.45
CA GLU A 383 -26.71 -15.65 48.57
C GLU A 383 -27.50 -16.78 49.25
N ASP A 384 -27.33 -16.96 50.56
CA ASP A 384 -28.00 -17.99 51.36
C ASP A 384 -29.51 -17.77 51.54
N ILE A 385 -30.03 -16.57 51.24
CA ILE A 385 -31.46 -16.26 51.31
C ILE A 385 -32.07 -15.85 49.97
N ILE A 386 -31.30 -15.86 48.86
CA ILE A 386 -31.81 -15.50 47.52
C ILE A 386 -32.94 -16.43 47.10
N ASP A 387 -32.81 -17.74 47.32
CA ASP A 387 -33.86 -18.68 46.93
C ASP A 387 -35.16 -18.43 47.72
N SER A 388 -35.06 -18.12 49.02
CA SER A 388 -36.23 -17.72 49.84
C SER A 388 -36.86 -16.42 49.36
N TYR A 389 -36.05 -15.45 48.91
CA TYR A 389 -36.53 -14.22 48.28
C TYR A 389 -37.31 -14.51 47.00
N VAL A 390 -36.74 -15.33 46.11
CA VAL A 390 -37.39 -15.72 44.84
C VAL A 390 -38.70 -16.46 45.10
N ASP A 391 -38.70 -17.40 46.05
CA ASP A 391 -39.89 -18.16 46.40
C ASP A 391 -41.02 -17.24 46.90
N TYR A 392 -40.72 -16.32 47.82
CA TYR A 392 -41.69 -15.35 48.34
C TYR A 392 -42.37 -14.55 47.23
N TYR A 393 -41.62 -14.07 46.23
CA TYR A 393 -42.16 -13.27 45.14
C TYR A 393 -42.77 -14.07 43.98
N THR A 394 -42.64 -15.40 44.00
CA THR A 394 -43.22 -16.30 42.98
C THR A 394 -44.40 -17.13 43.47
N ILE A 395 -44.83 -16.93 44.72
CA ILE A 395 -46.08 -17.47 45.28
C ILE A 395 -47.24 -17.15 44.31
N PRO A 396 -48.00 -18.15 43.81
CA PRO A 396 -49.17 -17.93 42.98
C PRO A 396 -50.19 -17.02 43.66
N ALA A 397 -50.72 -16.05 42.91
CA ALA A 397 -51.80 -15.20 43.38
C ALA A 397 -53.02 -16.05 43.80
N LYS A 398 -53.76 -15.55 44.79
CA LYS A 398 -54.99 -16.16 45.29
C LYS A 398 -55.94 -16.48 44.11
N PRO A 399 -56.36 -17.74 43.93
CA PRO A 399 -57.34 -18.09 42.90
C PRO A 399 -58.64 -17.29 43.03
N ASP A 400 -59.26 -16.90 41.91
CA ASP A 400 -60.51 -16.13 41.90
C ASP A 400 -61.69 -16.87 42.57
N ASP A 401 -61.62 -18.20 42.63
CA ASP A 401 -62.60 -19.09 43.27
C ASP A 401 -62.26 -19.41 44.75
N TRP A 402 -61.28 -18.72 45.33
CA TRP A 402 -60.89 -18.95 46.71
C TRP A 402 -61.99 -18.55 47.69
N LEU A 403 -62.31 -19.47 48.60
CA LEU A 403 -63.38 -19.33 49.58
C LEU A 403 -63.24 -18.04 50.40
N GLU A 404 -64.26 -17.18 50.40
CA GLU A 404 -64.28 -15.87 51.09
C GLU A 404 -63.97 -15.95 52.61
N ASN A 405 -64.12 -17.14 53.21
CA ASN A 405 -63.96 -17.37 54.64
C ASN A 405 -62.66 -18.10 55.01
N VAL A 406 -61.75 -18.32 54.06
CA VAL A 406 -60.43 -18.92 54.31
C VAL A 406 -59.37 -17.85 54.16
N SER A 407 -58.64 -17.59 55.24
CA SER A 407 -57.57 -16.58 55.27
C SER A 407 -56.49 -16.95 54.26
N TYR A 408 -56.15 -16.01 53.38
CA TYR A 408 -55.01 -16.07 52.47
C TYR A 408 -53.95 -15.15 53.08
N TYR A 409 -53.21 -15.65 54.07
CA TYR A 409 -51.92 -15.05 54.41
C TYR A 409 -50.90 -15.73 53.51
N GLU A 410 -50.19 -14.93 52.71
CA GLU A 410 -49.18 -15.40 51.75
C GLU A 410 -48.17 -16.36 52.39
N GLU A 411 -47.88 -16.18 53.69
CA GLU A 411 -46.98 -17.04 54.48
C GLU A 411 -47.61 -18.40 54.88
N GLU A 412 -48.89 -18.46 55.29
CA GLU A 412 -49.49 -19.69 55.83
C GLU A 412 -49.81 -20.75 54.77
N TRP A 413 -50.18 -20.33 53.55
CA TRP A 413 -50.42 -21.27 52.45
C TRP A 413 -49.10 -21.83 51.90
N PHE A 414 -48.09 -20.99 51.71
CA PHE A 414 -46.77 -21.42 51.23
C PHE A 414 -46.09 -22.38 52.21
N LEU A 415 -46.10 -22.07 53.51
CA LEU A 415 -45.53 -22.93 54.57
C LEU A 415 -46.29 -24.25 54.77
N ARG A 416 -47.54 -24.36 54.28
CA ARG A 416 -48.37 -25.56 54.45
C ARG A 416 -48.20 -26.55 53.29
N ASP A 417 -47.99 -26.07 52.07
CA ASP A 417 -47.82 -26.92 50.89
C ASP A 417 -46.33 -27.12 50.51
N ASN A 418 -45.39 -26.38 51.10
CA ASN A 418 -43.93 -26.56 50.97
C ASN A 418 -43.26 -26.62 52.37
N PRO A 419 -43.33 -27.77 53.08
CA PRO A 419 -42.83 -27.93 54.45
C PRO A 419 -41.31 -28.06 54.59
#